data_AF-A0A2V8BYE3-F1
#
_entry.id   AF-A0A2V8BYE3-F1
#
_cell.length_a   1.000
_cell.length_b   1.000
_cell.length_c   1.000
_cell.angle_alpha   90.00
_cell.angle_beta   90.00
_cell.angle_gamma   90.00
#
_symmetry.space_group_name_H-M   'P 1'
#
loop_
_entity.id
_entity.type
_entity.pdbx_description
1 polymer ?
#
loop_
_entity_poly.entity_id
_entity_poly.type
_entity_poly.pdbx_seq_one_letter_code
_entity_poly.pdbx_strand_id
1 'polypeptide(L)'
;TVSSSQVTFVNPARTALNAATTVMLFTPNAVYGPRFNQLDLAVNKTWQLGWARLRTAVDLYNALNSNSVQGVNTAYNLTANTWLKPTQFLDPRLARVTASIDF
;
A
#
# COMPACT_ATOMS: atom_id res chain seq x y z
N THR A 1 -29.86 -20.49 11.25
CA THR A 1 -30.65 -19.34 10.78
C THR A 1 -29.73 -18.16 10.60
N VAL A 2 -29.34 -17.84 9.37
CA VAL A 2 -28.68 -16.57 9.04
C VAL A 2 -29.72 -15.77 8.28
N SER A 3 -30.30 -14.76 8.93
CA SER A 3 -31.14 -13.76 8.27
C SER A 3 -30.26 -12.92 7.35
N SER A 4 -30.14 -13.31 6.09
CA SER A 4 -29.45 -12.51 5.08
C SER A 4 -30.33 -11.33 4.69
N SER A 5 -29.74 -10.15 4.64
CA SER A 5 -30.23 -9.06 3.78
C SER A 5 -30.40 -9.63 2.37
N GLN A 6 -31.58 -9.44 1.81
CA GLN A 6 -32.11 -10.11 0.61
C GLN A 6 -31.12 -10.22 -0.55
N VAL A 7 -30.57 -11.42 -0.76
CA VAL A 7 -30.06 -11.85 -2.08
C VAL A 7 -30.99 -12.96 -2.53
N THR A 8 -31.94 -12.62 -3.41
CA THR A 8 -32.87 -13.59 -4.02
C THR A 8 -32.33 -13.99 -5.37
N PHE A 9 -32.27 -15.30 -5.65
CA PHE A 9 -31.84 -15.78 -6.96
C PHE A 9 -32.85 -15.37 -8.04
N VAL A 10 -32.36 -14.87 -9.18
CA VAL A 10 -33.21 -14.51 -10.33
C VAL A 10 -33.99 -15.72 -10.84
N ASN A 11 -33.42 -16.93 -10.74
CA ASN A 11 -34.13 -18.17 -10.98
C ASN A 11 -34.67 -18.74 -9.65
N PRO A 12 -36.00 -18.86 -9.47
CA PRO A 12 -36.61 -19.34 -8.23
C PRO A 12 -36.34 -20.83 -7.93
N ALA A 13 -35.89 -21.62 -8.91
CA ALA A 13 -35.49 -23.01 -8.70
C ALA A 13 -34.07 -23.16 -8.11
N ARG A 14 -33.27 -22.08 -8.06
CA ARG A 14 -31.96 -22.09 -7.41
C ARG A 14 -32.10 -21.79 -5.92
N THR A 15 -31.65 -22.71 -5.10
CA THR A 15 -31.61 -22.59 -3.64
C THR A 15 -30.19 -22.51 -3.08
N ALA A 16 -29.17 -22.69 -3.92
CA ALA A 16 -27.76 -22.66 -3.55
C ALA A 16 -26.86 -21.97 -4.59
N LEU A 17 -25.72 -21.47 -4.12
CA LEU A 17 -24.62 -20.96 -4.94
C LEU A 17 -23.50 -22.01 -4.94
N ASN A 18 -23.25 -22.65 -6.09
CA ASN A 18 -22.24 -23.72 -6.21
C ASN A 18 -20.80 -23.19 -6.36
N ALA A 19 -20.64 -21.89 -6.65
CA ALA A 19 -19.35 -21.21 -6.76
C ALA A 19 -19.49 -19.76 -6.30
N ALA A 20 -18.60 -19.31 -5.40
CA ALA A 20 -18.56 -17.92 -4.98
C ALA A 20 -18.25 -17.03 -6.19
N THR A 21 -19.03 -15.95 -6.35
CA THR A 21 -18.81 -14.96 -7.42
C THR A 21 -18.50 -13.62 -6.78
N THR A 22 -17.45 -12.97 -7.26
CA THR A 22 -17.11 -11.61 -6.81
C THR A 22 -18.00 -10.62 -7.54
N VAL A 23 -18.78 -9.85 -6.77
CA VAL A 23 -19.62 -8.77 -7.28
C VAL A 23 -18.98 -7.45 -6.89
N MET A 24 -18.72 -6.59 -7.88
CA MET A 24 -18.22 -5.24 -7.62
C MET A 24 -19.37 -4.36 -7.14
N LEU A 25 -19.26 -3.83 -5.91
CA LEU A 25 -20.28 -2.95 -5.31
C LEU A 25 -20.11 -1.47 -5.69
N PHE A 26 -18.93 -1.12 -6.18
CA PHE A 26 -18.56 0.23 -6.58
C PHE A 26 -17.75 0.16 -7.88
N THR A 27 -17.87 1.20 -8.69
CA THR A 27 -17.06 1.37 -9.90
C THR A 27 -15.57 1.35 -9.52
N PRO A 28 -14.68 0.75 -10.35
CA PRO A 28 -13.25 0.81 -10.11
C PRO A 28 -12.78 2.25 -9.87
N ASN A 29 -11.90 2.45 -8.89
CA ASN A 29 -11.35 3.76 -8.51
C ASN A 29 -12.39 4.79 -8.00
N ALA A 30 -13.58 4.37 -7.55
CA ALA A 30 -14.56 5.28 -6.96
C ALA A 30 -14.31 5.61 -5.47
N VAL A 31 -13.61 4.72 -4.75
CA VAL A 31 -13.35 4.84 -3.31
C VAL A 31 -11.85 4.81 -3.08
N TYR A 32 -11.36 5.76 -2.28
CA TYR A 32 -9.94 5.91 -1.95
C TYR A 32 -9.73 5.84 -0.44
N GLY A 33 -8.55 5.37 -0.05
CA GLY A 33 -8.11 5.40 1.34
C GLY A 33 -7.82 6.83 1.84
N PRO A 34 -7.55 6.97 3.15
CA PRO A 34 -7.13 8.25 3.71
C PRO A 34 -5.82 8.72 3.06
N ARG A 35 -5.64 10.04 2.97
CA ARG A 35 -4.38 10.63 2.53
C ARG A 35 -3.30 10.43 3.59
N PHE A 36 -2.08 10.22 3.16
CA PHE A 36 -0.90 10.18 4.02
C PHE A 36 0.17 11.14 3.51
N ASN A 37 1.10 11.50 4.40
CA ASN A 37 2.24 12.33 4.07
C ASN A 37 3.52 11.57 4.40
N GLN A 38 4.50 11.64 3.50
CA GLN A 38 5.83 11.10 3.68
C GLN A 38 6.84 12.19 3.37
N LEU A 39 7.82 12.36 4.26
CA LEU A 39 8.95 13.25 4.07
C LEU A 39 10.20 12.42 3.79
N ASP A 40 10.79 12.63 2.62
CA ASP A 40 12.07 12.05 2.25
C ASP A 40 13.10 13.19 2.16
N LEU A 41 14.32 12.94 2.66
CA LEU A 41 15.42 13.90 2.67
C LEU A 41 16.59 13.33 1.89
N ALA A 42 17.22 14.17 1.07
CA ALA A 42 18.42 13.80 0.33
C ALA A 42 19.48 14.89 0.49
N VAL A 43 20.68 14.50 0.94
CA VAL A 43 21.82 15.39 1.08
C VAL A 43 22.98 14.86 0.25
N ASN A 44 23.38 15.65 -0.74
CA ASN A 44 24.44 15.29 -1.68
C ASN A 44 25.60 16.29 -1.57
N LYS A 45 26.83 15.78 -1.55
CA LYS A 45 28.03 16.59 -1.55
C LYS A 45 29.09 16.04 -2.49
N THR A 46 29.69 16.95 -3.26
CA THR A 46 30.87 16.65 -4.09
C THR A 46 32.10 17.29 -3.45
N TRP A 47 33.14 16.50 -3.31
CA TRP A 47 34.45 16.89 -2.80
C TRP A 47 35.45 16.88 -3.96
N GLN A 48 36.16 17.99 -4.15
CA GLN A 48 37.24 18.06 -5.13
C GLN A 48 38.53 17.69 -4.43
N LEU A 49 39.10 16.53 -4.81
CA LEU A 49 40.29 15.98 -4.20
C LEU A 49 41.55 16.23 -5.05
N GLY A 50 41.57 17.24 -5.93
CA GLY A 50 42.74 17.58 -6.78
C GLY A 50 43.10 16.54 -7.85
N TRP A 51 43.34 15.30 -7.43
CA TRP A 51 43.61 14.11 -8.25
C TRP A 51 42.36 13.27 -8.53
N ALA A 52 41.23 13.58 -7.90
CA ALA A 52 39.97 12.86 -8.06
C ALA A 52 38.78 13.73 -7.64
N ARG A 53 37.57 13.25 -7.93
CA ARG A 53 36.31 13.81 -7.45
C ARG A 53 35.54 12.76 -6.67
N LEU A 54 35.32 13.02 -5.38
CA LEU A 54 34.50 12.16 -4.51
C LEU A 54 33.09 12.72 -4.44
N ARG A 55 32.08 11.92 -4.73
CA ARG A 55 30.66 12.28 -4.54
C ARG A 55 30.11 11.42 -3.42
N THR A 56 29.50 12.04 -2.42
CA THR A 56 28.85 11.36 -1.29
C THR A 56 27.40 11.79 -1.20
N ALA A 57 26.52 10.84 -0.91
CA ALA A 57 25.09 11.05 -0.77
C ALA A 57 24.56 10.32 0.47
N VAL A 58 23.62 10.96 1.15
CA VAL A 58 22.81 10.35 2.21
C VAL A 58 21.34 10.64 1.91
N ASP A 59 20.58 9.58 1.66
CA ASP A 59 19.14 9.64 1.47
C ASP A 59 18.45 9.04 2.71
N LEU A 60 17.46 9.74 3.26
CA LEU A 60 16.63 9.28 4.36
C LEU A 60 15.17 9.21 3.89
N TYR A 61 14.68 7.99 3.69
CA TYR A 61 13.30 7.72 3.34
C TYR A 61 12.45 7.63 4.61
N ASN A 62 11.23 8.16 4.53
CA ASN A 62 10.28 8.22 5.64
C ASN A 62 10.94 8.83 6.91
N ALA A 63 11.48 10.04 6.77
CA ALA A 63 12.21 10.75 7.83
C ALA A 63 11.36 10.94 9.10
N LEU A 64 10.05 11.12 8.95
CA LEU A 64 9.08 11.24 10.05
C LEU A 64 8.63 9.89 10.63
N ASN A 65 9.09 8.77 10.07
CA ASN A 65 8.78 7.41 10.50
C ASN A 65 7.27 7.14 10.63
N SER A 66 6.49 7.54 9.62
CA SER A 66 5.05 7.26 9.52
C SER A 66 4.80 5.78 9.23
N ASN A 67 3.66 5.25 9.67
CA ASN A 67 3.23 3.86 9.50
C ASN A 67 1.90 3.74 8.73
N SER A 68 1.65 4.67 7.81
CA SER A 68 0.37 4.76 7.08
C SER A 68 0.06 3.49 6.28
N VAL A 69 -1.21 3.09 6.24
CA VAL A 69 -1.67 1.91 5.49
C VAL A 69 -1.65 2.21 3.99
N GLN A 70 -1.01 1.34 3.22
CA GLN A 70 -0.88 1.47 1.75
C GLN A 70 -1.80 0.51 1.00
N GLY A 71 -2.22 -0.58 1.65
CA GLY A 71 -3.06 -1.60 1.06
C GLY A 71 -4.02 -2.18 2.09
N VAL A 72 -5.23 -2.48 1.64
CA VAL A 72 -6.27 -3.12 2.44
C VAL A 72 -6.93 -4.21 1.63
N ASN A 73 -7.50 -5.20 2.32
CA ASN A 73 -8.37 -6.17 1.69
C ASN A 73 -9.72 -5.53 1.34
N THR A 74 -10.02 -5.43 0.04
CA THR A 74 -11.26 -4.87 -0.51
C THR A 74 -12.27 -5.95 -0.88
N ALA A 75 -12.12 -7.20 -0.40
CA ALA A 75 -13.13 -8.23 -0.53
C ALA A 75 -13.94 -8.32 0.77
N TYR A 76 -15.25 -8.11 0.66
CA TYR A 76 -16.17 -8.35 1.78
C TYR A 76 -16.44 -9.84 1.91
N ASN A 77 -16.32 -10.38 3.13
CA ASN A 77 -16.58 -11.78 3.43
C ASN A 77 -17.49 -11.88 4.66
N LEU A 78 -18.61 -12.58 4.52
CA LEU A 78 -19.61 -12.74 5.58
C LEU A 78 -19.14 -13.63 6.74
N THR A 79 -18.22 -14.55 6.46
CA THR A 79 -17.72 -15.55 7.42
C THR A 79 -16.43 -15.10 8.10
N ALA A 80 -15.65 -14.25 7.43
CA ALA A 80 -14.38 -13.73 7.94
C ALA A 80 -14.40 -12.19 7.92
N ASN A 81 -14.25 -11.55 9.09
CA ASN A 81 -14.20 -10.10 9.20
C ASN A 81 -12.85 -9.53 8.72
N THR A 82 -12.63 -9.58 7.42
CA THR A 82 -11.36 -9.17 6.77
C THR A 82 -11.53 -7.94 5.88
N TRP A 83 -12.73 -7.35 5.84
CA TRP A 83 -13.01 -6.13 5.10
C TRP A 83 -12.17 -4.96 5.63
N LEU A 84 -11.47 -4.26 4.74
CA LEU A 84 -10.56 -3.15 5.02
C LEU A 84 -9.43 -3.48 5.99
N LYS A 85 -9.16 -4.76 6.22
CA LYS A 85 -8.00 -5.16 7.02
C LYS A 85 -6.72 -4.76 6.28
N PRO A 86 -5.78 -4.02 6.92
CA PRO A 86 -4.51 -3.66 6.30
C PRO A 86 -3.72 -4.89 5.86
N THR A 87 -3.22 -4.85 4.63
CA THR A 87 -2.34 -5.89 4.05
C THR A 87 -0.93 -5.38 3.82
N GLN A 88 -0.76 -4.06 3.69
CA GLN A 88 0.52 -3.40 3.46
C GLN A 88 0.58 -2.07 4.21
N PHE A 89 1.74 -1.79 4.78
CA PHE A 89 2.05 -0.53 5.45
C PHE A 89 3.14 0.21 4.68
N LEU A 90 3.27 1.50 4.97
CA LEU A 90 4.40 2.29 4.52
C LEU A 90 5.70 1.68 5.06
N ASP A 91 6.72 1.64 4.22
CA ASP A 91 8.03 1.13 4.61
C ASP A 91 8.60 1.93 5.80
N PRO A 92 9.31 1.25 6.72
CA PRO A 92 9.91 1.92 7.87
C PRO A 92 10.97 2.93 7.42
N ARG A 93 11.39 3.81 8.33
CA ARG A 93 12.48 4.75 8.06
C ARG A 93 13.76 4.03 7.64
N LEU A 94 14.28 4.41 6.48
CA LEU A 94 15.44 3.79 5.86
C LEU A 94 16.46 4.86 5.47
N ALA A 95 17.72 4.65 5.85
CA ALA A 95 18.83 5.49 5.40
C ALA A 95 19.66 4.74 4.34
N ARG A 96 19.98 5.43 3.25
CA ARG A 96 20.90 4.97 2.21
C ARG A 96 22.10 5.89 2.15
N VAL A 97 23.29 5.30 2.21
CA VAL A 97 24.55 6.01 2.05
C VAL A 97 25.17 5.58 0.73
N THR A 98 25.68 6.52 -0.05
CA THR A 98 26.34 6.24 -1.32
C THR A 98 27.60 7.08 -1.43
N ALA A 99 28.66 6.48 -1.97
CA ALA A 99 29.90 7.16 -2.29
C ALA A 99 30.41 6.68 -3.65
N SER A 100 30.88 7.61 -4.48
CA SER A 100 31.52 7.31 -5.77
C SER A 100 32.77 8.15 -5.93
N ILE A 101 33.82 7.54 -6.48
CA ILE A 101 35.08 8.22 -6.79
C ILE A 101 35.29 8.22 -8.31
N ASP A 102 35.55 9.40 -8.86
CA ASP A 102 35.95 9.60 -10.26
C ASP A 102 37.42 10.03 -10.27
N PHE A 103 38.26 9.42 -11.11
CA PHE A 103 39.69 9.70 -11.24
C PHE A 103 39.97 10.59 -12.46
#